data_AF-A0A4Y6V5A3-F1
#
_entry.id   AF-A0A4Y6V5A3-F1
#
_cell.length_a   1.000
_cell.length_b   1.000
_cell.length_c   1.000
_cell.angle_alpha   90.00
_cell.angle_beta   90.00
_cell.angle_gamma   90.00
#
_symmetry.space_group_name_H-M   'P 1'
#
loop_
_entity.id
_entity.type
_entity.pdbx_description
1 polymer ?
#
loop_
_entity_poly.entity_id
_entity_poly.type
_entity_poly.pdbx_seq_one_letter_code
_entity_poly.pdbx_strand_id
1 'polypeptide(L)' 'MKTEKRYAEVGERILIVNTTPDESFDDYEEGDILTVTGHRDKQEGKVLVNVPGSASVWPHEYRVIVGEETEV' A
#
# COMPACT_ATOMS: atom_id res chain seq x y z
N MET A 1 -4.47 3.05 -15.35
CA MET A 1 -3.66 3.06 -14.12
C MET A 1 -2.31 2.44 -14.42
N LYS A 2 -1.20 3.12 -14.10
CA LYS A 2 0.15 2.54 -14.16
C LYS A 2 0.63 2.29 -12.74
N THR A 3 1.41 1.23 -12.54
CA THR A 3 1.94 0.88 -11.21
C THR A 3 3.40 0.47 -11.30
N GLU A 4 4.18 0.74 -10.26
CA GLU A 4 5.59 0.37 -10.14
C GLU A 4 5.87 -0.50 -8.91
N LYS A 5 6.85 -1.41 -9.03
CA LYS A 5 7.34 -2.19 -7.90
C LYS A 5 8.49 -1.44 -7.21
N ARG A 6 8.15 -0.67 -6.19
CA ARG A 6 9.09 0.05 -5.30
C ARG A 6 8.47 0.25 -3.93
N TYR A 7 9.25 0.75 -2.97
CA TYR A 7 8.71 1.17 -1.68
C TYR A 7 7.87 2.44 -1.85
N ALA A 8 6.73 2.45 -1.17
CA ALA A 8 5.81 3.57 -1.15
C ALA A 8 6.18 4.57 -0.05
N GLU A 9 5.96 5.84 -0.32
CA GLU A 9 6.10 6.95 0.61
C GLU A 9 4.75 7.43 1.14
N VAL A 10 4.77 8.16 2.25
CA VAL A 10 3.56 8.75 2.84
C VAL A 10 2.86 9.66 1.84
N GLY A 11 1.55 9.49 1.71
CA GLY A 11 0.69 10.22 0.77
C GLY A 11 0.55 9.55 -0.59
N GLU A 12 1.38 8.54 -0.91
CA GLU A 12 1.22 7.78 -2.14
C GLU A 12 0.04 6.80 -2.05
N ARG A 13 -0.50 6.47 -3.22
CA ARG A 13 -1.52 5.42 -3.36
C ARG A 13 -0.87 4.14 -3.82
N ILE A 14 -1.30 3.03 -3.25
CA ILE A 14 -0.82 1.69 -3.58
C ILE A 14 -1.99 0.80 -3.99
N LEU A 15 -1.75 -0.07 -4.96
CA LEU A 15 -2.63 -1.18 -5.31
C LEU A 15 -2.17 -2.41 -4.54
N ILE A 16 -3.08 -3.07 -3.82
CA ILE A 16 -2.83 -4.39 -3.23
C ILE A 16 -2.91 -5.43 -4.36
N VAL A 17 -1.82 -6.18 -4.53
CA VAL A 17 -1.66 -7.20 -5.57
C VAL A 17 -1.46 -8.61 -5.02
N ASN A 18 -1.41 -8.74 -3.69
CA ASN A 18 -1.35 -10.01 -2.98
C ASN A 18 -1.72 -9.76 -1.50
N THR A 19 -2.27 -10.75 -0.81
CA THR A 19 -2.55 -10.71 0.63
C THR A 19 -1.93 -11.93 1.30
N THR A 20 -1.09 -11.73 2.30
CA THR A 20 -0.46 -12.82 3.05
C THR A 20 -1.36 -13.21 4.22
N PRO A 21 -2.00 -14.39 4.20
CA PRO A 21 -3.07 -14.75 5.13
C PRO A 21 -2.67 -14.79 6.62
N ASP A 22 -1.38 -14.89 6.93
CA ASP A 22 -0.89 -14.94 8.33
C ASP A 22 -0.73 -13.56 8.99
N GLU A 23 -0.70 -12.47 8.22
CA GLU A 23 -0.47 -11.10 8.74
C GLU A 23 -1.40 -10.03 8.17
N SER A 24 -2.09 -10.32 7.08
CA SER A 24 -3.22 -9.53 6.62
C SER A 24 -4.36 -9.76 7.62
N PHE A 25 -4.50 -8.85 8.58
CA PHE A 25 -5.78 -8.64 9.23
C PHE A 25 -6.83 -8.42 8.14
N ASP A 26 -8.10 -8.79 8.36
CA ASP A 26 -9.24 -8.64 7.43
C ASP A 26 -9.54 -7.17 7.01
N ASP A 27 -8.56 -6.28 7.11
CA ASP A 27 -8.65 -4.84 6.89
C ASP A 27 -8.45 -4.43 5.42
N TYR A 28 -7.94 -5.32 4.56
CA TYR A 28 -7.77 -5.07 3.11
C TYR A 28 -7.74 -6.37 2.28
N GLU A 29 -8.08 -6.26 1.00
CA GLU A 29 -8.12 -7.37 0.03
C GLU A 29 -7.32 -7.09 -1.25
N GLU A 30 -7.02 -8.15 -2.02
CA GLU A 30 -6.38 -8.00 -3.33
C GLU A 30 -7.26 -7.17 -4.27
N GLY A 31 -6.67 -6.15 -4.91
CA GLY A 31 -7.38 -5.20 -5.75
C GLY A 31 -7.70 -3.88 -5.06
N ASP A 32 -7.57 -3.80 -3.74
CA ASP A 32 -7.79 -2.55 -3.01
C ASP A 32 -6.77 -1.47 -3.40
N ILE A 33 -7.24 -0.23 -3.40
CA ILE A 33 -6.40 0.95 -3.57
C ILE A 33 -6.40 1.73 -2.26
N LEU A 34 -5.24 1.80 -1.61
CA LEU A 34 -5.08 2.40 -0.30
C LEU A 34 -4.08 3.55 -0.32
N THR A 35 -4.25 4.50 0.59
CA THR A 35 -3.31 5.61 0.79
C THR A 35 -2.35 5.28 1.92
N VAL A 36 -1.06 5.45 1.68
CA VAL A 36 -0.01 5.29 2.70
C VAL A 36 -0.05 6.46 3.67
N THR A 37 -0.22 6.17 4.95
CA THR A 37 -0.27 7.15 6.04
C THR A 37 1.00 7.22 6.85
N GLY A 38 1.87 6.21 6.73
CA GLY A 38 3.10 6.12 7.50
C GLY A 38 3.96 4.93 7.09
N HIS A 39 5.07 4.77 7.80
CA HIS A 39 5.93 3.59 7.68
C HIS A 39 5.96 2.88 9.02
N ARG A 40 5.72 1.57 9.00
CA ARG A 40 5.95 0.74 10.18
C ARG A 40 7.42 0.35 10.29
N ASP A 41 8.05 0.02 9.16
CA ASP A 41 9.48 -0.20 9.06
C ASP A 41 9.98 0.30 7.69
N LYS A 42 10.84 1.32 7.71
CA LYS A 42 11.42 1.90 6.48
C LYS A 42 12.49 1.02 5.84
N GLN A 43 13.23 0.24 6.63
CA GLN A 43 14.29 -0.61 6.11
C GLN A 43 13.70 -1.82 5.36
N GLU A 44 12.60 -2.36 5.88
CA GLU A 44 11.88 -3.48 5.27
C GLU A 44 10.79 -3.03 4.26
N GLY A 45 10.57 -1.73 4.09
CA GLY A 45 9.57 -1.20 3.15
C GLY A 45 8.12 -1.44 3.57
N LYS A 46 7.87 -1.73 4.86
CA LYS A 46 6.54 -1.98 5.43
C LYS A 46 5.84 -0.66 5.72
N VAL A 47 4.67 -0.48 5.13
CA VAL A 47 3.91 0.78 5.17
C VAL A 47 2.65 0.64 6.01
N LEU A 48 2.19 1.76 6.56
CA LEU A 48 0.87 1.88 7.20
C LEU A 48 -0.10 2.50 6.21
N VAL A 49 -1.33 1.99 6.19
CA VAL A 49 -2.38 2.45 5.26
C VAL A 49 -3.61 2.96 6.00
N ASN A 50 -4.39 3.81 5.32
CA ASN A 50 -5.62 4.37 5.86
C ASN A 50 -6.80 3.39 5.76
N VAL A 51 -6.83 2.39 6.65
CA VAL A 51 -7.96 1.47 6.85
C VAL A 51 -8.45 1.55 8.30
N PRO A 52 -9.69 1.13 8.62
CA PRO A 52 -10.14 1.01 10.00
C PRO A 52 -9.13 0.20 10.81
N GLY A 53 -8.58 0.77 11.89
CA GLY A 53 -7.58 0.08 12.72
C GLY A 53 -6.11 0.22 12.30
N SER A 54 -5.80 0.89 11.17
CA SER A 54 -4.44 1.05 10.63
C SER A 54 -3.70 -0.27 10.41
N ALA A 55 -3.83 -0.83 9.21
CA ALA A 55 -3.10 -2.03 8.81
C ALA A 55 -1.69 -1.73 8.33
N SER A 56 -0.82 -2.74 8.42
CA SER A 56 0.52 -2.70 7.86
C SER A 56 0.59 -3.57 6.62
N VAL A 57 1.12 -3.04 5.52
CA VAL A 57 1.22 -3.75 4.24
C VAL A 57 2.69 -4.01 3.91
N TRP A 58 3.01 -5.24 3.53
CA TRP A 58 4.35 -5.63 3.12
C TRP A 58 4.69 -5.17 1.69
N PRO A 59 5.96 -4.87 1.37
CA PRO A 59 6.35 -4.41 0.04
C PRO A 59 6.04 -5.39 -1.10
N HIS A 60 5.95 -6.70 -0.83
CA HIS A 60 5.56 -7.68 -1.85
C HIS A 60 4.06 -7.72 -2.12
N GLU A 61 3.24 -7.21 -1.19
CA GLU A 61 1.78 -7.18 -1.27
C GLU A 61 1.25 -6.02 -2.10
N TYR A 62 2.07 -5.01 -2.38
CA TYR A 62 1.61 -3.82 -3.10
C TYR A 62 2.44 -3.43 -4.33
N ARG A 63 1.84 -2.54 -5.11
CA ARG A 63 2.52 -1.75 -6.15
C ARG A 63 2.14 -0.28 -5.98
N VAL A 64 3.10 0.62 -6.18
CA VAL A 64 2.84 2.06 -6.09
C VAL A 64 2.15 2.52 -7.36
N ILE A 65 1.02 3.21 -7.24
CA ILE A 65 0.32 3.79 -8.38
C ILE A 65 1.10 5.03 -8.82
N VAL A 66 1.42 5.09 -10.11
CA VAL A 66 2.16 6.22 -10.70
C VAL A 66 1.42 6.80 -11.89
N GLY A 67 1.59 8.10 -12.08
CA GLY A 67 0.95 8.81 -13.20
C GLY A 67 -0.56 8.95 -13.06
N GLU A 68 -1.08 9.04 -11.84
CA GLU A 68 -2.33 9.79 -11.64
C GLU A 68 -1.99 11.26 -11.82
N GLU A 69 -2.03 11.71 -13.08
CA GLU A 69 -2.17 13.12 -13.39
C GLU A 69 -3.45 13.57 -12.68
N THR A 70 -3.31 14.28 -11.57
CA THR A 70 -4.40 15.14 -11.10
C THR A 70 -4.62 16.13 -12.23
N GLU A 71 -5.58 15.86 -13.11
CA GLU A 71 -6.07 16.85 -14.06
C GLU A 71 -6.45 18.10 -13.24
N VAL A 72 -5.68 19.17 -13.46
CA VAL A 72 -5.86 20.50 -12.87
C VAL A 72 -6.98 21.26 -13.54
#